data_AF-A0A3D5A8Z0-F1
#
_entry.id   AF-A0A3D5A8Z0-F1
#
_cell.length_a   1.000
_cell.length_b   1.000
_cell.length_c   1.000
_cell.angle_alpha   90.00
_cell.angle_beta   90.00
_cell.angle_gamma   90.00
#
_symmetry.space_group_name_H-M   'P 1'
#
loop_
_entity.id
_entity.type
_entity.pdbx_description
1 polymer ?
#
loop_
_entity_poly.entity_id
_entity_poly.type
_entity_poly.pdbx_seq_one_letter_code
_entity_poly.pdbx_strand_id
1 'polypeptide(L)'
;MEETYYKSSGKAPIGGVLFAIIAGVCASVILAIVYIALQWFIPIVYFNFLITFGLAYGLFYVLDVLLKIGKVRNRGIALLFTFICTLVAYYAQWCLFVSLMFNAEGTMGGDMWLKSSFNLDGFLYFLFHPMDTFSGIQELNAVGTFSLKKSVVSGWPLWILWGIEAATIIVYPIVLAWSGKTTEPFSERGNEWMQKREIEKQIAYIADKQALEQNLGKKDFTDLQTYLEADELGDEFATVTIYESDADNYQYISVVNHRLETNKKGDIVDKKTDVLRYFKIPERSL
;
A
#
# COMPACT_ATOMS: atom_id res chain seq x y z
N MET A 1 -1.47 20.70 28.95
CA MET A 1 -0.23 20.51 28.17
C MET A 1 -0.67 20.42 26.73
N GLU A 2 -0.24 21.34 25.87
CA GLU A 2 -0.49 21.21 24.43
C GLU A 2 0.20 19.94 23.93
N GLU A 3 -0.49 19.11 23.13
CA GLU A 3 0.13 17.93 22.53
C GLU A 3 1.24 18.41 21.57
N THR A 4 2.49 18.04 21.88
CA THR A 4 3.69 18.38 21.10
C THR A 4 3.80 17.60 19.80
N TYR A 5 3.09 16.47 19.69
CA TYR A 5 3.08 15.60 18.54
C TYR A 5 1.67 15.45 17.97
N TYR A 6 1.57 15.32 16.64
CA TYR A 6 0.29 15.04 16.01
C TYR A 6 -0.31 13.73 16.52
N LYS A 7 -1.59 13.80 16.88
CA LYS A 7 -2.42 12.65 17.17
C LYS A 7 -3.66 12.73 16.30
N SER A 8 -3.88 11.70 15.50
CA SER A 8 -5.07 11.61 14.67
C SER A 8 -6.34 11.70 15.53
N SER A 9 -7.30 12.51 15.09
CA SER A 9 -8.59 12.66 15.76
C SER A 9 -9.42 11.38 15.76
N GLY A 10 -9.06 10.38 14.94
CA GLY A 10 -9.76 9.11 14.83
C GLY A 10 -11.17 9.22 14.24
N LYS A 11 -11.53 10.39 13.68
CA LYS A 11 -12.84 10.64 13.09
C LYS A 11 -12.99 9.92 11.75
N ALA A 12 -14.18 9.38 11.51
CA ALA A 12 -14.55 8.75 10.25
C ALA A 12 -15.90 9.29 9.80
N PRO A 13 -15.94 10.21 8.81
CA PRO A 13 -17.19 10.75 8.30
C PRO A 13 -18.01 9.63 7.69
N ILE A 14 -19.27 9.47 8.10
CA ILE A 14 -20.14 8.38 7.62
C ILE A 14 -20.21 8.38 6.09
N GLY A 15 -20.43 9.54 5.46
CA GLY A 15 -20.46 9.65 4.01
C GLY A 15 -19.14 9.27 3.35
N GLY A 16 -18.00 9.63 3.95
CA GLY A 16 -16.67 9.25 3.46
C GLY A 16 -16.38 7.76 3.59
N VAL A 17 -16.82 7.14 4.68
CA VAL A 17 -16.71 5.68 4.90
C VAL A 17 -17.58 4.92 3.90
N LEU A 18 -18.84 5.33 3.72
CA LEU A 18 -19.75 4.68 2.76
C LEU A 18 -19.23 4.79 1.32
N PHE A 19 -18.75 5.98 0.94
CA PHE A 19 -18.08 6.18 -0.36
C PHE A 19 -16.88 5.25 -0.52
N ALA A 20 -15.98 5.20 0.48
CA ALA A 20 -14.79 4.35 0.43
C ALA A 20 -15.16 2.87 0.31
N ILE A 21 -16.17 2.39 1.05
CA ILE A 21 -16.65 1.00 0.98
C ILE A 21 -17.15 0.67 -0.43
N ILE A 22 -18.07 1.46 -0.98
CA ILE A 22 -18.67 1.19 -2.29
C ILE A 22 -17.60 1.26 -3.38
N ALA A 23 -16.83 2.34 -3.42
CA ALA A 23 -15.78 2.53 -4.41
C ALA A 23 -14.65 1.49 -4.28
N GLY A 24 -14.31 1.11 -3.04
CA GLY A 24 -13.27 0.15 -2.73
C GLY A 24 -13.64 -1.28 -3.15
N VAL A 25 -14.88 -1.70 -2.92
CA VAL A 25 -15.40 -2.99 -3.40
C VAL A 25 -15.37 -3.04 -4.93
N CYS A 26 -15.87 -2.00 -5.60
CA CYS A 26 -15.82 -1.91 -7.06
C CYS A 26 -14.37 -1.95 -7.59
N ALA A 27 -13.47 -1.16 -7.00
CA ALA A 27 -12.06 -1.15 -7.39
C ALA A 27 -11.39 -2.51 -7.15
N SER A 28 -11.74 -3.22 -6.08
CA SER A 28 -11.20 -4.54 -5.76
C SER A 28 -11.57 -5.57 -6.84
N VAL A 29 -12.82 -5.56 -7.29
CA VAL A 29 -13.28 -6.44 -8.39
C VAL A 29 -12.58 -6.07 -9.70
N ILE A 30 -12.50 -4.78 -10.04
CA ILE A 30 -11.83 -4.32 -11.27
C ILE A 30 -10.35 -4.73 -11.28
N LEU A 31 -9.63 -4.52 -10.17
CA LEU A 31 -8.23 -4.90 -10.05
C LEU A 31 -8.04 -6.42 -10.10
N ALA A 32 -8.95 -7.21 -9.52
CA ALA A 32 -8.93 -8.66 -9.64
C ALA A 32 -9.12 -9.14 -11.11
N ILE A 33 -9.98 -8.47 -11.88
CA ILE A 33 -10.16 -8.76 -13.31
C ILE A 33 -8.87 -8.46 -14.08
N VAL A 34 -8.26 -7.29 -13.85
CA VAL A 34 -6.98 -6.91 -14.47
C VAL A 34 -5.88 -7.90 -14.10
N TYR A 35 -5.82 -8.32 -12.83
CA TYR A 35 -4.86 -9.30 -12.34
C TYR A 35 -4.94 -10.63 -13.09
N ILE A 36 -6.12 -11.24 -13.17
CA ILE A 36 -6.30 -12.50 -13.89
C ILE A 36 -6.06 -12.32 -15.38
N ALA A 37 -6.50 -11.21 -15.99
CA ALA A 37 -6.22 -10.94 -17.40
C ALA A 37 -4.71 -10.91 -17.68
N LEU A 38 -3.92 -10.23 -16.84
CA LEU A 38 -2.46 -10.19 -16.97
C LEU A 38 -1.83 -11.57 -16.86
N GLN A 39 -2.26 -12.39 -15.89
CA GLN A 39 -1.77 -13.76 -15.75
C GLN A 39 -2.17 -14.67 -16.92
N TRP A 40 -3.38 -14.46 -17.46
CA TRP A 40 -3.91 -15.23 -18.58
C TRP A 40 -3.14 -14.96 -19.88
N PHE A 41 -2.76 -13.70 -20.13
CA PHE A 41 -2.05 -13.31 -21.35
C PHE A 41 -0.52 -13.44 -21.26
N ILE A 42 0.05 -13.51 -20.05
CA ILE A 42 1.50 -13.59 -19.83
C ILE A 42 1.83 -14.94 -19.17
N PRO A 43 2.06 -16.02 -19.94
CA PRO A 43 2.27 -17.37 -19.42
C PRO A 43 3.70 -17.60 -18.88
N ILE A 44 4.24 -16.64 -18.11
CA ILE A 44 5.57 -16.71 -17.50
C ILE A 44 5.40 -16.83 -15.98
N VAL A 45 5.64 -18.03 -15.44
CA VAL A 45 5.38 -18.35 -14.02
C VAL A 45 6.06 -17.37 -13.06
N TYR A 46 7.31 -16.97 -13.31
CA TYR A 46 8.03 -16.01 -12.46
C TYR A 46 7.42 -14.59 -12.51
N PHE A 47 6.82 -14.23 -13.63
CA PHE A 47 6.17 -12.93 -13.80
C PHE A 47 4.84 -12.85 -13.04
N ASN A 48 4.13 -13.98 -12.89
CA ASN A 48 2.89 -14.05 -12.08
C ASN A 48 3.13 -13.66 -10.61
N PHE A 49 4.32 -13.94 -10.08
CA PHE A 49 4.70 -13.52 -8.74
C PHE A 49 4.79 -11.98 -8.63
N LEU A 50 5.39 -11.32 -9.64
CA LEU A 50 5.45 -9.86 -9.74
C LEU A 50 4.05 -9.24 -9.92
N ILE A 51 3.21 -9.85 -10.76
CA ILE A 51 1.82 -9.40 -10.97
C ILE A 51 1.02 -9.46 -9.65
N THR A 52 1.28 -10.46 -8.79
CA THR A 52 0.64 -10.60 -7.48
C THR A 52 1.03 -9.47 -6.52
N PHE A 53 2.32 -9.13 -6.45
CA PHE A 53 2.76 -7.93 -5.71
C PHE A 53 2.18 -6.64 -6.29
N GLY A 54 2.08 -6.56 -7.62
CA GLY A 54 1.43 -5.45 -8.32
C GLY A 54 -0.03 -5.28 -7.92
N LEU A 55 -0.81 -6.36 -7.87
CA LEU A 55 -2.19 -6.34 -7.38
C LEU A 55 -2.25 -5.89 -5.91
N ALA A 56 -1.43 -6.47 -5.03
CA ALA A 56 -1.43 -6.13 -3.62
C ALA A 56 -1.09 -4.65 -3.39
N TYR A 57 -0.02 -4.15 -4.02
CA TYR A 57 0.32 -2.73 -3.95
C TYR A 57 -0.75 -1.83 -4.57
N GLY A 58 -1.32 -2.22 -5.72
CA GLY A 58 -2.41 -1.49 -6.37
C GLY A 58 -3.66 -1.39 -5.51
N LEU A 59 -4.05 -2.47 -4.83
CA LEU A 59 -5.13 -2.48 -3.85
C LEU A 59 -4.84 -1.50 -2.72
N PHE A 60 -3.67 -1.57 -2.09
CA PHE A 60 -3.29 -0.60 -1.06
C PHE A 60 -3.40 0.84 -1.58
N TYR A 61 -2.77 1.16 -2.71
CA TYR A 61 -2.73 2.51 -3.25
C TYR A 61 -4.13 3.08 -3.51
N VAL A 62 -4.98 2.33 -4.20
CA VAL A 62 -6.35 2.79 -4.52
C VAL A 62 -7.16 2.96 -3.24
N LEU A 63 -7.10 2.02 -2.31
CA LEU A 63 -7.86 2.08 -1.06
C LEU A 63 -7.38 3.25 -0.18
N ASP A 64 -6.07 3.52 -0.13
CA ASP A 64 -5.48 4.65 0.59
C ASP A 64 -5.92 6.01 -0.01
N VAL A 65 -5.99 6.11 -1.34
CA VAL A 65 -6.56 7.27 -2.04
C VAL A 65 -8.04 7.45 -1.74
N LEU A 66 -8.83 6.37 -1.69
CA LEU A 66 -10.25 6.46 -1.34
C LEU A 66 -10.45 6.92 0.11
N LEU A 67 -9.62 6.45 1.05
CA LEU A 67 -9.63 6.92 2.44
C LEU A 67 -9.22 8.40 2.54
N LYS A 68 -8.26 8.84 1.71
CA LYS A 68 -7.88 10.26 1.58
C LYS A 68 -9.08 11.11 1.15
N ILE A 69 -9.75 10.72 0.07
CA ILE A 69 -10.93 11.43 -0.48
C ILE A 69 -12.07 11.43 0.54
N GLY A 70 -12.32 10.29 1.20
CA GLY A 70 -13.32 10.14 2.25
C GLY A 70 -12.97 10.84 3.57
N LYS A 71 -11.76 11.41 3.70
CA LYS A 71 -11.25 12.08 4.91
C LYS A 71 -11.39 11.19 6.16
N VAL A 72 -11.15 9.89 5.98
CA VAL A 72 -11.19 8.91 7.07
C VAL A 72 -9.87 8.98 7.82
N ARG A 73 -9.92 9.29 9.12
CA ARG A 73 -8.74 9.42 10.00
C ARG A 73 -8.64 8.28 11.01
N ASN A 74 -9.64 7.40 11.04
CA ASN A 74 -9.66 6.26 11.92
C ASN A 74 -8.84 5.11 11.31
N ARG A 75 -7.69 4.83 11.92
CA ARG A 75 -6.81 3.73 11.52
C ARG A 75 -7.48 2.36 11.59
N GLY A 76 -8.26 2.09 12.63
CA GLY A 76 -8.94 0.79 12.79
C GLY A 76 -9.94 0.55 11.66
N ILE A 77 -10.71 1.58 11.28
CA ILE A 77 -11.62 1.52 10.14
C ILE A 77 -10.85 1.33 8.83
N ALA A 78 -9.72 2.02 8.63
CA ALA A 78 -8.89 1.84 7.45
C ALA A 78 -8.37 0.40 7.32
N LEU A 79 -7.86 -0.19 8.41
CA LEU A 79 -7.36 -1.58 8.41
C LEU A 79 -8.49 -2.59 8.13
N LEU A 80 -9.64 -2.42 8.77
CA LEU A 80 -10.81 -3.28 8.53
C LEU A 80 -11.32 -3.15 7.09
N PHE A 81 -11.42 -1.92 6.58
CA PHE A 81 -11.80 -1.64 5.21
C PHE A 81 -10.84 -2.29 4.21
N THR A 82 -9.52 -2.13 4.40
CA THR A 82 -8.52 -2.78 3.56
C THR A 82 -8.65 -4.30 3.60
N PHE A 83 -8.83 -4.90 4.78
CA PHE A 83 -9.04 -6.34 4.93
C PHE A 83 -10.28 -6.84 4.17
N ILE A 84 -11.42 -6.14 4.26
CA ILE A 84 -12.65 -6.52 3.54
C ILE A 84 -12.42 -6.43 2.03
N CYS A 85 -11.81 -5.35 1.54
CA CYS A 85 -11.55 -5.16 0.11
C CYS A 85 -10.56 -6.18 -0.46
N THR A 86 -9.51 -6.54 0.28
CA THR A 86 -8.56 -7.57 -0.18
C THR A 86 -9.17 -8.96 -0.19
N LEU A 87 -10.06 -9.28 0.75
CA LEU A 87 -10.87 -10.51 0.69
C LEU A 87 -11.78 -10.55 -0.53
N VAL A 88 -12.45 -9.43 -0.84
CA VAL A 88 -13.29 -9.31 -2.05
C VAL A 88 -12.46 -9.51 -3.31
N ALA A 89 -11.28 -8.88 -3.41
CA ALA A 89 -10.38 -9.06 -4.54
C ALA A 89 -9.92 -10.52 -4.69
N TYR A 90 -9.56 -11.16 -3.58
CA TYR A 90 -9.12 -12.56 -3.56
C TYR A 90 -10.24 -13.55 -3.92
N TYR A 91 -11.48 -13.28 -3.52
CA TYR A 91 -12.61 -14.10 -3.96
C TYR A 91 -12.97 -13.86 -5.43
N ALA A 92 -12.97 -12.60 -5.86
CA ALA A 92 -13.29 -12.23 -7.24
C ALA A 92 -12.29 -12.81 -8.24
N GLN A 93 -11.00 -12.86 -7.92
CA GLN A 93 -10.00 -13.47 -8.79
C GLN A 93 -10.22 -14.98 -8.95
N TRP A 94 -10.62 -15.70 -7.89
CA TRP A 94 -11.02 -17.10 -8.01
C TRP A 94 -12.26 -17.28 -8.89
N CYS A 95 -13.30 -16.47 -8.69
CA CYS A 95 -14.53 -16.54 -9.50
C CYS A 95 -14.22 -16.39 -10.99
N LEU A 96 -13.36 -15.42 -11.32
CA LEU A 96 -12.93 -15.17 -12.69
C LEU A 96 -12.04 -16.29 -13.23
N PHE A 97 -11.07 -16.75 -12.44
CA PHE A 97 -10.17 -17.83 -12.83
C PHE A 97 -10.94 -19.11 -13.16
N VAL A 98 -11.87 -19.51 -12.28
CA VAL A 98 -12.76 -20.66 -12.51
C VAL A 98 -13.60 -20.44 -13.76
N SER A 99 -14.24 -19.27 -13.90
CA SER A 99 -15.03 -18.95 -15.10
C SER A 99 -14.22 -19.08 -16.39
N LEU A 100 -12.96 -18.63 -16.41
CA LEU A 100 -12.12 -18.74 -17.62
C LEU A 100 -11.73 -20.18 -17.92
N MET A 101 -11.41 -20.98 -16.89
CA MET A 101 -11.03 -22.38 -17.05
C MET A 101 -12.18 -23.24 -17.57
N PHE A 102 -13.40 -23.05 -17.05
CA PHE A 102 -14.55 -23.81 -17.51
C PHE A 102 -15.00 -23.43 -18.93
N ASN A 103 -14.69 -22.21 -19.37
CA ASN A 103 -14.92 -21.77 -20.76
C ASN A 103 -13.72 -22.04 -21.68
N ALA A 104 -12.60 -22.56 -21.15
CA ALA A 104 -11.40 -22.83 -21.94
C ALA A 104 -11.46 -24.24 -22.55
N GLU A 105 -11.30 -24.33 -23.86
CA GLU A 105 -11.03 -25.59 -24.53
C GLU A 105 -9.51 -25.86 -24.52
N GLY A 106 -9.03 -26.90 -23.82
CA GLY A 106 -7.61 -27.32 -23.81
C GLY A 106 -7.03 -27.75 -22.45
N THR A 107 -5.73 -28.11 -22.40
CA THR A 107 -5.01 -28.55 -21.18
C THR A 107 -3.87 -27.60 -20.79
N MET A 108 -3.71 -27.27 -19.50
CA MET A 108 -2.64 -26.37 -19.01
C MET A 108 -1.25 -27.03 -19.11
N GLY A 109 -0.41 -26.58 -20.05
CA GLY A 109 1.01 -26.97 -20.14
C GLY A 109 1.50 -27.54 -21.47
N GLY A 110 0.67 -27.55 -22.51
CA GLY A 110 1.03 -27.87 -23.90
C GLY A 110 0.86 -26.68 -24.83
N ASP A 111 1.57 -26.69 -25.97
CA ASP A 111 1.54 -25.62 -26.97
C ASP A 111 0.09 -25.26 -27.36
N MET A 112 -0.22 -23.98 -27.16
CA MET A 112 -1.41 -23.28 -27.62
C MET A 112 -2.69 -23.46 -26.79
N TRP A 113 -2.88 -22.55 -25.85
CA TRP A 113 -4.18 -22.14 -25.31
C TRP A 113 -5.13 -21.75 -26.46
N LEU A 114 -6.19 -22.52 -26.70
CA LEU A 114 -7.35 -21.96 -27.40
C LEU A 114 -7.98 -20.92 -26.45
N LYS A 115 -8.02 -19.68 -26.93
CA LYS A 115 -8.29 -18.48 -26.13
C LYS A 115 -9.72 -18.48 -25.60
N SER A 116 -9.92 -18.92 -24.36
CA SER A 116 -11.11 -18.58 -23.59
C SER A 116 -11.22 -17.06 -23.46
N SER A 117 -12.37 -16.51 -23.79
CA SER A 117 -12.64 -15.08 -23.66
C SER A 117 -13.40 -14.80 -22.37
N PHE A 118 -13.13 -13.66 -21.74
CA PHE A 118 -13.88 -13.20 -20.58
C PHE A 118 -15.39 -13.19 -20.88
N ASN A 119 -16.16 -13.84 -20.02
CA ASN A 119 -17.62 -13.83 -20.05
C ASN A 119 -18.14 -13.29 -18.72
N LEU A 120 -18.91 -12.20 -18.78
CA LEU A 120 -19.47 -11.54 -17.59
C LEU A 120 -20.48 -12.43 -16.86
N ASP A 121 -21.32 -13.17 -17.58
CA ASP A 121 -22.32 -14.06 -17.00
C ASP A 121 -21.65 -15.21 -16.24
N GLY A 122 -20.57 -15.77 -16.78
CA GLY A 122 -19.77 -16.79 -16.10
C GLY A 122 -19.12 -16.25 -14.82
N PHE A 123 -18.52 -15.05 -14.88
CA PHE A 123 -17.96 -14.40 -13.70
C PHE A 123 -19.02 -14.15 -12.63
N LEU A 124 -20.18 -13.59 -13.01
CA LEU A 124 -21.27 -13.30 -12.08
C LEU A 124 -21.88 -14.58 -11.51
N TYR A 125 -21.98 -15.65 -12.30
CA TYR A 125 -22.43 -16.95 -11.81
C TYR A 125 -21.57 -17.41 -10.64
N PHE A 126 -20.25 -17.49 -10.83
CA PHE A 126 -19.34 -17.94 -9.77
C PHE A 126 -19.30 -16.97 -8.59
N LEU A 127 -19.41 -15.66 -8.84
CA LEU A 127 -19.46 -14.63 -7.80
C LEU A 127 -20.67 -14.80 -6.85
N PHE A 128 -21.82 -15.24 -7.36
CA PHE A 128 -23.03 -15.45 -6.56
C PHE A 128 -23.24 -16.91 -6.11
N HIS A 129 -22.43 -17.85 -6.59
CA HIS A 129 -22.44 -19.26 -6.21
C HIS A 129 -21.08 -19.65 -5.59
N PRO A 130 -20.82 -19.27 -4.31
CA PRO A 130 -19.53 -19.50 -3.66
C PRO A 130 -19.19 -20.99 -3.50
N MET A 131 -20.19 -21.85 -3.32
CA MET A 131 -19.98 -23.30 -3.23
C MET A 131 -19.47 -23.88 -4.56
N ASP A 132 -20.00 -23.40 -5.68
CA ASP A 132 -19.57 -23.84 -7.02
C ASP A 132 -18.17 -23.30 -7.33
N THR A 133 -17.88 -22.06 -6.94
CA THR A 133 -16.52 -21.51 -7.04
C THR A 133 -15.51 -22.35 -6.27
N PHE A 134 -15.82 -22.68 -5.02
CA PHE A 134 -14.92 -23.49 -4.20
C PHE A 134 -14.74 -24.90 -4.78
N SER A 135 -15.82 -25.52 -5.25
CA SER A 135 -15.77 -26.82 -5.93
C SER A 135 -14.90 -26.76 -7.19
N GLY A 136 -15.06 -25.72 -8.00
CA GLY A 136 -14.22 -25.48 -9.18
C GLY A 136 -12.74 -25.31 -8.83
N ILE A 137 -12.41 -24.59 -7.76
CA ILE A 137 -11.02 -24.47 -7.27
C ILE A 137 -10.47 -25.84 -6.82
N GLN A 138 -11.27 -26.67 -6.15
CA GLN A 138 -10.86 -28.03 -5.76
C GLN A 138 -10.62 -28.94 -6.97
N GLU A 139 -11.49 -28.89 -7.97
CA GLU A 139 -11.33 -29.65 -9.22
C GLU A 139 -10.07 -29.22 -9.97
N LEU A 140 -9.84 -27.91 -10.11
CA LEU A 140 -8.63 -27.34 -10.70
C LEU A 140 -7.38 -27.73 -9.90
N ASN A 141 -7.47 -27.80 -8.57
CA ASN A 141 -6.36 -28.24 -7.74
C ASN A 141 -6.01 -29.72 -7.96
N ALA A 142 -7.01 -30.58 -8.19
CA ALA A 142 -6.82 -32.01 -8.42
C ALA A 142 -6.13 -32.29 -9.76
N VAL A 143 -6.50 -31.56 -10.82
CA VAL A 143 -5.90 -31.72 -12.16
C VAL A 143 -4.60 -30.93 -12.34
N GLY A 144 -4.45 -29.84 -11.57
CA GLY A 144 -3.32 -28.93 -11.63
C GLY A 144 -3.50 -27.81 -12.65
N THR A 145 -2.91 -26.65 -12.34
CA THR A 145 -3.13 -25.41 -13.11
C THR A 145 -1.89 -24.90 -13.83
N PHE A 146 -0.71 -25.47 -13.64
CA PHE A 146 0.45 -25.12 -14.45
C PHE A 146 1.50 -26.21 -14.33
N SER A 147 2.51 -26.16 -15.20
CA SER A 147 3.60 -27.13 -15.21
C SER A 147 4.93 -26.45 -14.91
N LEU A 148 5.73 -27.03 -14.01
CA LEU A 148 7.12 -26.66 -13.76
C LEU A 148 8.03 -27.77 -14.25
N LYS A 149 8.96 -27.47 -15.16
CA LYS A 149 9.90 -28.44 -15.73
C LYS A 149 9.22 -29.75 -16.17
N LYS A 150 8.08 -29.63 -16.87
CA LYS A 150 7.23 -30.73 -17.38
C LYS A 150 6.46 -31.54 -16.32
N SER A 151 6.50 -31.15 -15.05
CA SER A 151 5.65 -31.73 -14.01
C SER A 151 4.47 -30.80 -13.73
N VAL A 152 3.25 -31.33 -13.86
CA VAL A 152 2.03 -30.61 -13.50
C VAL A 152 2.00 -30.40 -11.99
N VAL A 153 1.71 -29.17 -11.57
CA VAL A 153 1.62 -28.80 -10.16
C VAL A 153 0.16 -28.89 -9.72
N SER A 154 -0.12 -29.85 -8.84
CA SER A 154 -1.47 -30.14 -8.30
C SER A 154 -1.39 -30.46 -6.80
N GLY A 155 -2.54 -30.55 -6.12
CA GLY A 155 -2.61 -30.94 -4.72
C GLY A 155 -1.98 -29.92 -3.76
N TRP A 156 -1.26 -30.43 -2.75
CA TRP A 156 -0.62 -29.62 -1.70
C TRP A 156 0.35 -28.55 -2.20
N PRO A 157 1.28 -28.83 -3.15
CA PRO A 157 2.14 -27.79 -3.72
C PRO A 157 1.36 -26.59 -4.29
N LEU A 158 0.23 -26.84 -4.94
CA LEU A 158 -0.60 -25.78 -5.51
C LEU A 158 -1.35 -24.99 -4.42
N TRP A 159 -1.85 -25.67 -3.38
CA TRP A 159 -2.43 -25.00 -2.21
C TRP A 159 -1.45 -24.09 -1.50
N ILE A 160 -0.18 -24.50 -1.36
CA ILE A 160 0.87 -23.66 -0.76
C ILE A 160 1.09 -22.41 -1.60
N LEU A 161 1.14 -22.53 -2.93
CA LEU A 161 1.31 -21.38 -3.81
C LEU A 161 0.15 -20.39 -3.68
N TRP A 162 -1.10 -20.88 -3.76
CA TRP A 162 -2.28 -20.04 -3.58
C TRP A 162 -2.37 -19.45 -2.17
N GLY A 163 -1.86 -20.15 -1.16
CA GLY A 163 -1.74 -19.63 0.21
C GLY A 163 -0.73 -18.48 0.31
N ILE A 164 0.41 -18.56 -0.37
CA ILE A 164 1.38 -17.45 -0.47
C ILE A 164 0.78 -16.28 -1.23
N GLU A 165 0.04 -16.55 -2.30
CA GLU A 165 -0.69 -15.54 -3.07
C GLU A 165 -1.75 -14.84 -2.21
N ALA A 166 -2.56 -15.60 -1.46
CA ALA A 166 -3.53 -15.08 -0.51
C ALA A 166 -2.87 -14.20 0.56
N ALA A 167 -1.78 -14.68 1.15
CA ALA A 167 -1.03 -13.91 2.14
C ALA A 167 -0.49 -12.60 1.53
N THR A 168 -0.01 -12.65 0.29
CA THR A 168 0.47 -11.45 -0.41
C THR A 168 -0.67 -10.47 -0.70
N ILE A 169 -1.80 -10.93 -1.23
CA ILE A 169 -2.94 -10.08 -1.58
C ILE A 169 -3.64 -9.51 -0.34
N ILE A 170 -3.67 -10.25 0.78
CA ILE A 170 -4.40 -9.84 1.99
C ILE A 170 -3.49 -9.13 2.99
N VAL A 171 -2.36 -9.73 3.36
CA VAL A 171 -1.51 -9.23 4.46
C VAL A 171 -0.69 -8.02 4.01
N TYR A 172 -0.12 -8.05 2.79
CA TYR A 172 0.75 -6.97 2.33
C TYR A 172 0.04 -5.60 2.31
N PRO A 173 -1.20 -5.46 1.78
CA PRO A 173 -1.88 -4.16 1.80
C PRO A 173 -2.24 -3.69 3.21
N ILE A 174 -2.54 -4.62 4.12
CA ILE A 174 -2.83 -4.31 5.53
C ILE A 174 -1.59 -3.76 6.23
N VAL A 175 -0.42 -4.35 5.98
CA VAL A 175 0.86 -3.86 6.51
C VAL A 175 1.14 -2.44 6.00
N LEU A 176 0.91 -2.17 4.72
CA LEU A 176 1.07 -0.83 4.17
C LEU A 176 0.04 0.17 4.73
N ALA A 177 -1.21 -0.24 4.89
CA ALA A 177 -2.28 0.57 5.50
C ALA A 177 -1.97 0.94 6.96
N TRP A 178 -1.13 0.17 7.66
CA TRP A 178 -0.66 0.49 9.00
C TRP A 178 0.06 1.85 9.06
N SER A 179 0.77 2.24 8.00
CA SER A 179 1.46 3.51 7.85
C SER A 179 0.86 4.39 6.74
N GLY A 180 -0.36 4.09 6.29
CA GLY A 180 -1.02 4.80 5.20
C GLY A 180 -1.52 6.19 5.60
N LYS A 181 -2.37 6.75 4.74
CA LYS A 181 -2.84 8.15 4.81
C LYS A 181 -3.46 8.52 6.14
N THR A 182 -4.12 7.58 6.81
CA THR A 182 -4.78 7.82 8.12
C THR A 182 -3.83 8.22 9.25
N THR A 183 -2.52 8.06 9.04
CA THR A 183 -1.48 8.47 10.00
C THR A 183 -0.94 9.87 9.73
N GLU A 184 -1.25 10.48 8.58
CA GLU A 184 -0.76 11.81 8.22
C GLU A 184 -1.53 12.94 8.91
N PRO A 185 -0.93 14.13 9.06
CA PRO A 185 -1.58 15.28 9.65
C PRO A 185 -2.83 15.73 8.86
N PHE A 186 -3.90 15.99 9.60
CA PHE A 186 -5.16 16.49 9.10
C PHE A 186 -5.54 17.78 9.83
N SER A 187 -5.86 18.83 9.07
CA SER A 187 -6.41 20.06 9.61
C SER A 187 -7.89 19.87 9.92
N GLU A 188 -8.24 19.84 11.21
CA GLU A 188 -9.64 19.75 11.62
C GLU A 188 -10.39 21.07 11.37
N ARG A 189 -9.69 22.22 11.33
CA ARG A 189 -10.28 23.53 11.04
C ARG A 189 -10.52 23.74 9.54
N GLY A 190 -9.56 23.38 8.71
CA GLY A 190 -9.69 23.40 7.25
C GLY A 190 -10.48 22.23 6.67
N ASN A 191 -10.71 21.18 7.48
CA ASN A 191 -11.30 19.91 7.05
C ASN A 191 -10.56 19.33 5.83
N GLU A 192 -9.24 19.34 5.86
CA GLU A 192 -8.38 18.91 4.77
C GLU A 192 -7.11 18.22 5.28
N TRP A 193 -6.53 17.37 4.43
CA TRP A 193 -5.19 16.84 4.70
C TRP A 193 -4.18 17.96 4.53
N MET A 194 -3.26 18.10 5.48
CA MET A 194 -2.24 19.13 5.38
C MET A 194 -1.35 18.91 4.16
N GLN A 195 -0.97 20.01 3.51
CA GLN A 195 -0.07 20.00 2.36
C GLN A 195 1.34 19.62 2.83
N LYS A 196 1.93 18.65 2.14
CA LYS A 196 3.29 18.19 2.39
C LYS A 196 4.25 19.05 1.57
N ARG A 197 5.16 19.74 2.25
CA ARG A 197 6.25 20.52 1.65
C ARG A 197 7.59 19.94 2.12
N GLU A 198 8.33 19.35 1.20
CA GLU A 198 9.70 18.91 1.48
C GLU A 198 10.65 20.09 1.33
N ILE A 199 11.54 20.31 2.30
CA ILE A 199 12.59 21.33 2.16
C ILE A 199 13.68 20.73 1.27
N GLU A 200 13.92 21.35 0.11
CA GLU A 200 14.90 20.86 -0.88
C GLU A 200 16.34 20.85 -0.34
N LYS A 201 16.61 21.71 0.66
CA LYS A 201 17.92 21.79 1.31
C LYS A 201 18.05 20.74 2.40
N GLN A 202 19.19 20.06 2.40
CA GLN A 202 19.57 19.12 3.44
C GLN A 202 20.18 19.88 4.62
N ILE A 203 19.97 19.36 5.82
CA ILE A 203 20.54 19.91 7.05
C ILE A 203 21.54 18.92 7.65
N ALA A 204 22.34 19.40 8.60
CA ALA A 204 23.27 18.55 9.34
C ALA A 204 22.54 17.36 10.02
N TYR A 205 23.22 16.22 10.08
CA TYR A 205 22.71 15.02 10.73
C TYR A 205 22.36 15.30 12.21
N ILE A 206 21.16 14.92 12.65
CA ILE A 206 20.70 15.16 14.02
C ILE A 206 21.12 14.00 14.93
N ALA A 207 22.14 14.20 15.76
CA ALA A 207 22.61 13.18 16.70
C ALA A 207 21.76 13.07 17.98
N ASP A 208 21.29 14.20 18.53
CA ASP A 208 20.53 14.25 19.77
C ASP A 208 19.08 14.72 19.54
N LYS A 209 18.16 13.76 19.55
CA LYS A 209 16.72 14.02 19.45
C LYS A 209 16.19 14.87 20.61
N GLN A 210 16.67 14.65 21.84
CA GLN A 210 16.14 15.36 23.01
C GLN A 210 16.56 16.83 22.99
N ALA A 211 17.80 17.11 22.57
CA ALA A 211 18.25 18.47 22.34
C ALA A 211 17.37 19.18 21.28
N LEU A 212 17.10 18.52 20.16
CA LEU A 212 16.24 19.07 19.11
C LEU A 212 14.81 19.36 19.63
N GLU A 213 14.18 18.43 20.35
CA GLU A 213 12.86 18.65 20.94
C GLU A 213 12.84 19.84 21.92
N GLN A 214 13.89 20.00 22.73
CA GLN A 214 14.01 21.11 23.67
C GLN A 214 14.19 22.46 22.96
N ASN A 215 14.99 22.50 21.89
CA ASN A 215 15.22 23.70 21.10
C ASN A 215 13.93 24.14 20.40
N LEU A 216 13.24 23.19 19.74
CA LEU A 216 11.94 23.45 19.11
C LEU A 216 10.87 23.88 20.12
N GLY A 217 10.85 23.29 21.32
CA GLY A 217 9.96 23.70 22.41
C GLY A 217 10.21 25.14 22.89
N LYS A 218 11.45 25.63 22.77
CA LYS A 218 11.84 27.03 23.04
C LYS A 218 11.63 27.96 21.84
N LYS A 219 11.10 27.46 20.73
CA LYS A 219 10.99 28.16 19.43
C LYS A 219 12.34 28.55 18.84
N ASP A 220 13.37 27.78 19.16
CA ASP A 220 14.67 27.85 18.52
C ASP A 220 14.70 26.87 17.35
N PHE A 221 14.87 27.40 16.14
CA PHE A 221 14.84 26.65 14.89
C PHE A 221 16.21 26.60 14.19
N THR A 222 17.29 27.04 14.86
CA THR A 222 18.63 27.12 14.27
C THR A 222 19.10 25.76 13.72
N ASP A 223 18.81 24.66 14.42
CA ASP A 223 19.17 23.30 13.99
C ASP A 223 18.50 22.91 12.65
N LEU A 224 17.31 23.45 12.36
CA LEU A 224 16.56 23.17 11.14
C LEU A 224 16.90 24.13 9.98
N GLN A 225 17.60 25.22 10.27
CA GLN A 225 18.04 26.23 9.29
C GLN A 225 19.53 26.11 8.94
N THR A 226 20.25 25.23 9.64
CA THR A 226 21.66 24.94 9.36
C THR A 226 21.73 24.00 8.16
N TYR A 227 21.59 24.58 6.97
CA TYR A 227 21.68 23.87 5.70
C TYR A 227 23.14 23.50 5.40
N LEU A 228 23.34 22.29 4.90
CA LEU A 228 24.63 21.87 4.37
C LEU A 228 24.83 22.48 2.98
N GLU A 229 26.00 23.06 2.76
CA GLU A 229 26.45 23.43 1.42
C GLU A 229 26.76 22.16 0.60
N ALA A 230 26.76 22.27 -0.73
CA ALA A 230 26.88 21.10 -1.62
C ALA A 230 28.20 20.32 -1.43
N ASP A 231 29.25 20.99 -0.97
CA ASP A 231 30.56 20.45 -0.64
C ASP A 231 30.66 19.84 0.78
N GLU A 232 29.69 20.15 1.65
CA GLU A 232 29.57 19.61 3.00
C GLU A 232 28.60 18.40 3.08
N LEU A 233 27.94 18.06 1.98
CA LEU A 233 27.17 16.82 1.84
C LEU A 233 28.12 15.62 1.95
N GLY A 234 28.33 15.15 3.17
CA GLY A 234 28.99 13.87 3.46
C GLY A 234 28.02 12.69 3.32
N ASP A 235 28.41 11.57 3.93
CA ASP A 235 27.59 10.34 3.96
C ASP A 235 26.42 10.43 4.95
N GLU A 236 26.33 11.48 5.75
CA GLU A 236 25.30 11.68 6.78
C GLU A 236 24.66 13.07 6.67
N PHE A 237 23.35 13.09 6.53
CA PHE A 237 22.57 14.34 6.47
C PHE A 237 21.15 14.10 7.00
N ALA A 238 20.36 15.15 7.14
CA ALA A 238 18.93 15.02 7.45
C ALA A 238 18.05 15.83 6.50
N THR A 239 16.82 15.39 6.34
CA THR A 239 15.79 16.06 5.56
C THR A 239 14.61 16.45 6.44
N VAL A 240 14.00 17.59 6.12
CA VAL A 240 12.86 18.13 6.86
C VAL A 240 11.66 18.18 5.93
N THR A 241 10.54 17.64 6.43
CA THR A 241 9.24 17.73 5.78
C THR A 241 8.31 18.56 6.65
N ILE A 242 7.67 19.56 6.06
CA ILE A 242 6.67 20.41 6.70
C ILE A 242 5.27 19.98 6.22
N TYR A 243 4.32 19.98 7.14
CA TYR A 243 2.90 19.76 6.90
C TYR A 243 2.14 21.01 7.34
N GLU A 244 1.46 21.65 6.40
CA GLU A 244 0.80 22.94 6.61
C GLU A 244 -0.63 22.99 6.06
N SER A 245 -1.45 23.88 6.61
CA SER A 245 -2.79 24.20 6.10
C SER A 245 -3.07 25.68 6.40
N ASP A 246 -3.65 26.38 5.43
CA ASP A 246 -3.97 27.82 5.56
C ASP A 246 -5.00 28.10 6.67
N ALA A 247 -5.71 27.07 7.13
CA ALA A 247 -6.72 27.19 8.18
C ALA A 247 -6.11 27.16 9.60
N ASP A 248 -4.93 26.56 9.77
CA ASP A 248 -4.32 26.32 11.09
C ASP A 248 -3.19 27.33 11.37
N ASN A 249 -3.08 27.75 12.63
CA ASN A 249 -2.00 28.62 13.11
C ASN A 249 -0.77 27.84 13.61
N TYR A 250 -0.63 26.60 13.14
CA TYR A 250 0.47 25.70 13.46
C TYR A 250 0.78 24.81 12.26
N GLN A 251 2.00 24.30 12.21
CA GLN A 251 2.47 23.34 11.22
C GLN A 251 2.99 22.09 11.95
N TYR A 252 3.14 20.99 11.25
CA TYR A 252 3.87 19.82 11.76
C TYR A 252 5.14 19.60 10.97
N ILE A 253 6.19 19.15 11.63
CA ILE A 253 7.45 18.79 10.98
C ILE A 253 7.80 17.33 11.24
N SER A 254 8.41 16.71 10.24
CA SER A 254 9.07 15.42 10.36
C SER A 254 10.52 15.58 9.92
N VAL A 255 11.43 15.01 10.70
CA VAL A 255 12.88 15.05 10.43
C VAL A 255 13.37 13.62 10.28
N VAL A 256 14.01 13.34 9.15
CA VAL A 256 14.55 12.02 8.82
C VAL A 256 16.05 12.16 8.61
N ASN A 257 16.83 11.41 9.40
CA ASN A 257 18.25 11.27 9.17
C ASN A 257 18.51 10.25 8.08
N HIS A 258 19.48 10.53 7.22
CA HIS A 258 19.99 9.69 6.16
C HIS A 258 21.44 9.34 6.45
N ARG A 259 21.77 8.05 6.26
CA ARG A 259 23.14 7.57 6.27
C ARG A 259 23.38 6.75 5.01
N LEU A 260 24.24 7.26 4.15
CA LEU A 260 24.67 6.60 2.92
C LEU A 260 25.77 5.61 3.28
N GLU A 261 25.51 4.32 3.06
CA GLU A 261 26.51 3.26 3.28
C GLU A 261 26.77 2.51 1.97
N THR A 262 28.04 2.24 1.67
CA THR A 262 28.40 1.39 0.53
C THR A 262 28.29 -0.08 0.94
N ASN A 263 27.43 -0.83 0.25
CA ASN A 263 27.23 -2.25 0.51
C ASN A 263 28.41 -3.10 -0.01
N LYS A 264 28.40 -4.41 0.31
CA LYS A 264 29.43 -5.37 -0.15
C LYS A 264 29.52 -5.54 -1.67
N LYS A 265 28.52 -5.06 -2.43
CA LYS A 265 28.45 -5.10 -3.89
C LYS A 265 28.88 -3.78 -4.54
N GLY A 266 29.19 -2.74 -3.75
CA GLY A 266 29.55 -1.41 -4.24
C GLY A 266 28.37 -0.48 -4.48
N ASP A 267 27.13 -0.87 -4.16
CA ASP A 267 25.96 0.01 -4.27
C ASP A 267 25.81 0.88 -3.02
N ILE A 268 25.44 2.14 -3.22
CA ILE A 268 25.10 3.07 -2.12
C ILE A 268 23.70 2.73 -1.60
N VAL A 269 23.59 2.50 -0.30
CA VAL A 269 22.33 2.23 0.41
C VAL A 269 22.04 3.39 1.35
N ASP A 270 20.90 4.05 1.16
CA ASP A 270 20.40 5.10 2.05
C ASP A 270 19.62 4.48 3.22
N LYS A 271 20.21 4.52 4.42
CA LYS A 271 19.54 4.15 5.67
C LYS A 271 18.86 5.36 6.28
N LYS A 272 17.53 5.27 6.39
CA LYS A 272 16.69 6.31 6.96
C LYS A 272 16.33 6.02 8.42
N THR A 273 16.44 7.04 9.27
CA THR A 273 16.01 6.98 10.68
C THR A 273 15.10 8.16 10.98
N ASP A 274 13.85 7.87 11.37
CA ASP A 274 12.89 8.90 11.80
C ASP A 274 13.35 9.50 13.15
N VAL A 275 13.77 10.76 13.14
CA VAL A 275 14.17 11.49 14.36
C VAL A 275 12.92 12.08 15.03
N LEU A 276 12.17 12.85 14.24
CA LEU A 276 10.90 13.45 14.64
C LEU A 276 9.83 13.08 13.62
N ARG A 277 8.62 12.78 14.11
CA ARG A 277 7.47 12.51 13.25
C ARG A 277 6.29 13.36 13.70
N TYR A 278 5.91 14.32 12.86
CA TYR A 278 4.79 15.24 13.08
C TYR A 278 4.89 16.02 14.40
N PHE A 279 6.04 16.63 14.68
CA PHE A 279 6.23 17.54 15.80
C PHE A 279 5.55 18.89 15.50
N LYS A 280 4.76 19.41 16.44
CA LYS A 280 3.97 20.63 16.27
C LYS A 280 4.83 21.87 16.46
N ILE A 281 4.77 22.80 15.51
CA ILE A 281 5.45 24.11 15.55
C ILE A 281 4.47 25.26 15.26
N PRO A 282 4.72 26.49 15.74
CA PRO A 282 3.93 27.66 15.36
C PRO A 282 4.03 27.97 13.85
N GLU A 283 2.98 28.57 13.29
CA GLU A 283 2.95 28.99 11.86
C GLU A 283 4.16 29.88 11.48
N ARG A 284 4.71 29.67 10.28
CA ARG A 284 5.78 30.50 9.67
C ARG A 284 7.12 30.51 10.43
N SER A 285 7.41 29.43 11.13
CA SER A 285 8.70 29.28 11.82
C SER A 285 9.86 28.88 10.87
N LEU A 286 9.53 28.41 9.66
CA LEU A 286 10.44 27.87 8.64
C LEU A 286 10.00 28.24 7.22
#